data_AF-A0A2S6BXW2-F1
#
_entry.id   AF-A0A2S6BXW2-F1
#
_cell.length_a   1.000
_cell.length_b   1.000
_cell.length_c   1.000
_cell.angle_alpha   90.00
_cell.angle_beta   90.00
_cell.angle_gamma   90.00
#
_symmetry.space_group_name_H-M   'P 1'
#
loop_
_entity.id
_entity.type
_entity.pdbx_description
1 polymer ?
#
loop_
_entity_poly.entity_id
_entity_poly.type
_entity_poly.pdbx_seq_one_letter_code
_entity_poly.pdbx_strand_id
1 'polypeptide(L)'
;MSGMGSSAPSRHRRRNGHTQARGGRAAARRANLQRLELEAAEERAAIALLEHLRIRILPNRLDTLPQELRDQIWGYCVAPGKVFLSKSRVAYDARLDDFPEYEKPHWPLLAVSRSTRHEAAKVLFEQTQIIWPYSVSGCFRLIDYETCDANCIQLYTFARKYLRSASMTFDVRAPARGDALESVACARADASTRRVPWSSGSVRARKSKAHRHAYRRTYDEAQDLLANLLEECKDLKALELDFTNCYCPAGCCRIMYTVMDMFIDGGWHWPARVEILGTKNQQERSAILQSIGSGRKNPVQTTVVFEKFVVGREMQDPFFSRSSFWRHLTEEDLNVDLGREETKVERVWAPDVDVETMFERDEDVTTG
;
A
#
# COMPACT_ATOMS: atom_id res chain seq x y z
N MET A 1 78.91 10.42 -22.68
CA MET A 1 79.10 11.51 -21.69
C MET A 1 78.73 10.94 -20.33
N SER A 2 79.70 10.42 -19.56
CA SER A 2 80.49 11.17 -18.54
C SER A 2 79.58 11.63 -17.39
N GLY A 3 79.74 11.29 -16.10
CA GLY A 3 80.70 10.48 -15.35
C GLY A 3 80.07 10.13 -13.98
N MET A 4 80.43 8.99 -13.39
CA MET A 4 81.25 8.86 -12.17
C MET A 4 80.88 9.78 -11.00
N GLY A 5 80.60 9.19 -9.83
CA GLY A 5 80.52 9.91 -8.56
C GLY A 5 80.00 9.09 -7.37
N SER A 6 80.66 7.98 -7.04
CA SER A 6 80.45 7.25 -5.79
C SER A 6 80.87 8.09 -4.58
N SER A 7 80.01 8.18 -3.56
CA SER A 7 80.40 8.66 -2.21
C SER A 7 79.48 8.03 -1.17
N ALA A 8 80.04 7.09 -0.41
CA ALA A 8 79.37 6.42 0.71
C ALA A 8 79.38 7.31 1.96
N PRO A 9 78.26 7.49 2.69
CA PRO A 9 78.28 8.09 4.00
C PRO A 9 78.52 7.05 5.10
N SER A 10 79.70 7.16 5.71
CA SER A 10 80.04 6.99 7.12
C SER A 10 78.92 6.48 8.05
N ARG A 11 78.99 5.18 8.40
CA ARG A 11 78.29 4.56 9.52
C ARG A 11 79.02 4.85 10.84
N HIS A 12 78.70 5.94 11.53
CA HIS A 12 79.02 6.06 12.96
C HIS A 12 77.97 6.91 13.69
N ARG A 13 77.65 6.47 14.92
CA ARG A 13 76.63 6.96 15.86
C ARG A 13 75.16 6.60 15.55
N ARG A 14 74.70 5.49 16.11
CA ARG A 14 73.30 5.31 16.57
C ARG A 14 73.17 4.08 17.48
N ARG A 15 73.79 4.12 18.65
CA ARG A 15 73.60 3.13 19.72
C ARG A 15 73.56 3.92 21.04
N ASN A 16 72.41 4.53 21.32
CA ASN A 16 72.01 5.09 22.64
C ASN A 16 70.56 5.61 22.66
N GLY A 17 69.83 5.63 21.53
CA GLY A 17 68.44 6.12 21.47
C GLY A 17 67.33 5.11 21.79
N HIS A 18 67.63 3.81 21.94
CA HIS A 18 66.58 2.78 22.08
C HIS A 18 65.97 2.67 23.49
N THR A 19 66.71 3.04 24.54
CA THR A 19 66.19 3.04 25.92
C THR A 19 65.33 4.27 26.20
N GLN A 20 65.69 5.46 25.70
CA GLN A 20 64.84 6.66 25.79
C GLN A 20 63.54 6.54 24.95
N ALA A 21 63.60 5.93 23.76
CA ALA A 21 62.41 5.75 22.91
C ALA A 21 61.38 4.76 23.50
N ARG A 22 61.81 3.79 24.31
CA ARG A 22 60.90 2.85 25.01
C ARG A 22 60.18 3.50 26.19
N GLY A 23 60.85 4.39 26.93
CA GLY A 23 60.24 5.17 28.01
C GLY A 23 59.13 6.10 27.52
N GLY A 24 59.38 6.81 26.41
CA GLY A 24 58.38 7.71 25.81
C GLY A 24 57.11 7.00 25.32
N ARG A 25 57.23 5.79 24.74
CA ARG A 25 56.07 5.00 24.30
C ARG A 25 55.24 4.47 25.48
N ALA A 26 55.89 4.06 26.56
CA ALA A 26 55.18 3.62 27.77
C ALA A 26 54.44 4.77 28.45
N ALA A 27 55.04 5.96 28.53
CA ALA A 27 54.41 7.16 29.07
C ALA A 27 53.23 7.63 28.21
N ALA A 28 53.38 7.68 26.89
CA ALA A 28 52.31 8.04 25.96
C ALA A 28 51.13 7.05 26.02
N ARG A 29 51.40 5.75 26.16
CA ARG A 29 50.35 4.73 26.32
C ARG A 29 49.58 4.88 27.63
N ARG A 30 50.24 5.22 28.73
CA ARG A 30 49.56 5.49 30.02
C ARG A 30 48.70 6.75 29.95
N ALA A 31 49.22 7.84 29.36
CA ALA A 31 48.46 9.07 29.18
C ALA A 31 47.21 8.83 28.31
N ASN A 32 47.33 8.02 27.26
CA ASN A 32 46.18 7.68 26.40
C ASN A 32 45.14 6.83 27.15
N LEU A 33 45.57 5.85 27.96
CA LEU A 33 44.67 5.06 28.80
C LEU A 33 43.92 5.93 29.82
N GLN A 34 44.62 6.85 30.49
CA GLN A 34 44.00 7.78 31.44
C GLN A 34 42.96 8.69 30.76
N ARG A 35 43.22 9.14 29.53
CA ARG A 35 42.25 9.92 28.76
C ARG A 35 41.00 9.11 28.42
N LEU A 36 41.18 7.87 27.96
CA LEU A 36 40.06 6.96 27.65
C LEU A 36 39.26 6.59 28.91
N GLU A 37 39.92 6.43 30.06
CA GLU A 37 39.24 6.18 31.34
C GLU A 37 38.39 7.38 31.78
N LEU A 38 38.87 8.61 31.55
CA LEU A 38 38.12 9.84 31.81
C LEU A 38 36.92 9.96 30.86
N GLU A 39 37.12 9.79 29.56
CA GLU A 39 36.05 9.80 28.54
C GLU A 39 34.97 8.75 28.88
N ALA A 40 35.37 7.53 29.25
CA ALA A 40 34.44 6.47 29.65
C ALA A 40 33.74 6.73 30.99
N ALA A 41 34.32 7.54 31.88
CA ALA A 41 33.67 7.95 33.12
C ALA A 41 32.64 9.06 32.86
N GLU A 42 32.94 10.01 31.97
CA GLU A 42 32.02 11.07 31.54
C GLU A 42 30.81 10.48 30.80
N GLU A 43 31.03 9.52 29.89
CA GLU A 43 29.93 8.83 29.21
C GLU A 43 29.04 8.06 30.19
N ARG A 44 29.62 7.36 31.17
CA ARG A 44 28.85 6.65 32.21
C ARG A 44 28.06 7.62 33.09
N ALA A 45 28.63 8.77 33.44
CA ALA A 45 27.93 9.80 34.19
C ALA A 45 26.77 10.41 33.37
N ALA A 46 26.96 10.62 32.06
CA ALA A 46 25.91 11.10 31.16
C ALA A 46 24.77 10.07 31.01
N ILE A 47 25.10 8.78 30.89
CA ILE A 47 24.10 7.69 30.87
C ILE A 47 23.33 7.65 32.19
N ALA A 48 24.01 7.68 33.33
CA ALA A 48 23.37 7.68 34.65
C ALA A 48 22.45 8.90 34.85
N LEU A 49 22.86 10.08 34.35
CA LEU A 49 22.03 11.28 34.38
C LEU A 49 20.80 11.16 33.47
N LEU A 50 20.95 10.59 32.27
CA LEU A 50 19.83 10.29 31.38
C LEU A 50 18.86 9.26 31.99
N GLU A 51 19.37 8.21 32.63
CA GLU A 51 18.56 7.23 33.34
C GLU A 51 17.80 7.87 34.51
N HIS A 52 18.47 8.72 35.30
CA HIS A 52 17.83 9.45 36.39
C HIS A 52 16.77 10.44 35.90
N LEU A 53 17.00 11.12 34.76
CA LEU A 53 15.99 11.97 34.13
C LEU A 53 14.83 11.14 33.56
N ARG A 54 15.09 9.95 33.04
CA ARG A 54 14.09 9.02 32.54
C ARG A 54 13.19 8.47 33.66
N ILE A 55 13.74 8.25 34.85
CA ILE A 55 13.00 7.86 36.07
C ILE A 55 12.10 9.01 36.57
N ARG A 56 12.45 10.28 36.30
CA ARG A 56 11.65 11.45 36.65
C ARG A 56 10.56 11.81 35.64
N ILE A 57 10.42 11.08 34.54
CA ILE A 57 9.25 11.22 33.68
C ILE A 57 8.07 10.75 34.51
N LEU A 58 7.26 11.72 34.99
CA LEU A 58 6.02 11.45 35.72
C LEU A 58 5.26 10.34 34.98
N PRO A 59 4.76 9.32 35.70
CA PRO A 59 3.96 8.27 35.07
C PRO A 59 2.88 8.96 34.25
N ASN A 60 2.79 8.59 32.97
CA ASN A 60 1.82 9.16 32.07
C ASN A 60 0.44 8.96 32.72
N ARG A 61 -0.22 10.06 33.11
CA ARG A 61 -1.47 9.97 33.89
C ARG A 61 -2.54 9.19 33.14
N LEU A 62 -2.46 9.12 31.81
CA LEU A 62 -3.28 8.25 30.98
C LEU A 62 -3.17 6.78 31.38
N ASP A 63 -1.97 6.29 31.69
CA ASP A 63 -1.73 4.88 32.05
C ASP A 63 -2.33 4.53 33.41
N THR A 64 -2.60 5.55 34.25
CA THR A 64 -3.27 5.37 35.55
C THR A 64 -4.79 5.27 35.46
N LEU A 65 -5.38 5.62 34.32
CA LEU A 65 -6.82 5.50 34.10
C LEU A 65 -7.23 4.02 33.91
N PRO A 66 -8.47 3.63 34.22
CA PRO A 66 -9.05 2.37 33.75
C PRO A 66 -9.00 2.24 32.22
N GLN A 67 -8.90 1.01 31.72
CA GLN A 67 -8.82 0.76 30.26
C GLN A 67 -10.05 1.29 29.54
N GLU A 68 -11.23 1.20 30.16
CA GLU A 68 -12.50 1.63 29.58
C GLU A 68 -12.51 3.13 29.33
N LEU A 69 -11.95 3.93 30.25
CA LEU A 69 -11.83 5.38 30.08
C LEU A 69 -10.77 5.72 29.03
N ARG A 70 -9.67 4.97 28.96
CA ARG A 70 -8.69 5.14 27.88
C ARG A 70 -9.30 4.85 26.51
N ASP A 71 -10.05 3.77 26.38
CA ASP A 71 -10.73 3.41 25.13
C ASP A 71 -11.74 4.47 24.71
N GLN A 72 -12.46 5.09 25.66
CA GLN A 72 -13.33 6.24 25.38
C GLN A 72 -12.55 7.47 24.90
N ILE A 73 -11.42 7.78 25.54
CA ILE A 73 -10.52 8.87 25.11
C ILE A 73 -10.00 8.59 23.70
N TRP A 74 -9.56 7.36 23.41
CA TRP A 74 -9.11 6.97 22.08
C TRP A 74 -10.23 7.02 21.05
N GLY A 75 -11.44 6.58 21.41
CA GLY A 75 -12.62 6.68 20.54
C GLY A 75 -12.85 8.12 20.09
N TYR A 76 -12.84 9.05 21.04
CA TYR A 76 -13.01 10.48 20.74
C TYR A 76 -11.84 11.07 19.94
N CYS A 77 -10.59 10.75 20.31
CA CYS A 77 -9.43 11.43 19.73
C CYS A 77 -8.94 10.84 18.41
N VAL A 78 -9.09 9.53 18.18
CA VAL A 78 -8.49 8.87 17.02
C VAL A 78 -9.48 8.11 16.16
N ALA A 79 -10.73 7.89 16.59
CA ALA A 79 -11.73 7.18 15.80
C ALA A 79 -12.91 8.09 15.38
N PRO A 80 -12.70 9.03 14.45
CA PRO A 80 -13.76 9.93 14.00
C PRO A 80 -14.88 9.22 13.20
N GLY A 81 -14.76 7.91 12.95
CA GLY A 81 -15.71 7.13 12.14
C GLY A 81 -15.23 6.92 10.71
N LYS A 82 -14.84 7.99 10.00
CA LYS A 82 -14.16 7.91 8.68
C LYS A 82 -12.84 8.64 8.71
N VAL A 83 -11.79 8.00 8.19
CA VAL A 83 -10.47 8.63 8.02
C VAL A 83 -10.12 8.63 6.55
N PHE A 84 -9.98 9.84 6.02
CA PHE A 84 -9.62 10.10 4.65
C PHE A 84 -8.12 10.28 4.52
N LEU A 85 -7.48 9.44 3.71
CA LEU A 85 -6.02 9.49 3.53
C LEU A 85 -5.55 10.60 2.58
N SER A 86 -6.47 11.24 1.87
CA SER A 86 -6.18 12.44 1.07
C SER A 86 -6.26 13.70 1.92
N LYS A 87 -5.35 14.64 1.67
CA LYS A 87 -5.38 15.98 2.26
C LYS A 87 -6.43 16.89 1.62
N SER A 88 -6.82 16.59 0.39
CA SER A 88 -7.77 17.38 -0.40
C SER A 88 -9.00 16.56 -0.72
N ARG A 89 -10.18 17.19 -0.65
CA ARG A 89 -11.39 16.63 -1.25
C ARG A 89 -11.10 16.39 -2.72
N VAL A 90 -11.17 15.14 -3.12
CA VAL A 90 -11.07 14.79 -4.51
C VAL A 90 -12.42 15.12 -5.11
N ALA A 91 -12.44 16.02 -6.10
CA ALA A 91 -13.68 16.38 -6.75
C ALA A 91 -14.33 15.10 -7.32
N TYR A 92 -15.66 14.99 -7.16
CA TYR A 92 -16.49 13.95 -7.78
C TYR A 92 -16.26 12.52 -7.27
N ASP A 93 -15.74 12.37 -6.06
CA ASP A 93 -15.76 11.11 -5.32
C ASP A 93 -16.89 11.22 -4.28
N ALA A 94 -18.01 10.54 -4.52
CA ALA A 94 -19.20 10.62 -3.67
C ALA A 94 -18.91 10.18 -2.22
N ARG A 95 -17.89 9.33 -2.03
CA ARG A 95 -17.45 8.87 -0.71
C ARG A 95 -16.81 9.97 0.13
N LEU A 96 -16.45 11.10 -0.50
CA LEU A 96 -15.88 12.29 0.13
C LEU A 96 -16.93 13.41 0.28
N ASP A 97 -18.21 13.16 0.02
CA ASP A 97 -19.25 14.20 0.13
C ASP A 97 -19.48 14.66 1.57
N ASP A 98 -19.36 13.74 2.51
CA ASP A 98 -19.43 13.95 3.96
C ASP A 98 -18.05 14.29 4.58
N PHE A 99 -16.98 14.41 3.77
CA PHE A 99 -15.63 14.75 4.25
C PHE A 99 -15.58 15.91 5.27
N PRO A 100 -16.35 17.02 5.11
CA PRO A 100 -16.34 18.12 6.07
C PRO A 100 -16.96 17.80 7.44
N GLU A 101 -17.76 16.73 7.53
CA GLU A 101 -18.48 16.32 8.74
C GLU A 101 -17.60 15.50 9.69
N TYR A 102 -16.48 14.97 9.20
CA TYR A 102 -15.58 14.12 9.98
C TYR A 102 -14.35 14.88 10.48
N GLU A 103 -14.06 14.74 11.76
CA GLU A 103 -12.86 15.26 12.37
C GLU A 103 -11.61 14.49 11.90
N LYS A 104 -10.46 15.17 11.91
CA LYS A 104 -9.18 14.50 11.63
C LYS A 104 -8.73 13.75 12.88
N PRO A 105 -8.27 12.49 12.75
CA PRO A 105 -7.76 11.76 13.90
C PRO A 105 -6.51 12.47 14.43
N HIS A 106 -6.35 12.50 15.75
CA HIS A 106 -5.21 13.09 16.43
C HIS A 106 -3.97 12.20 16.30
N TRP A 107 -3.39 12.14 15.09
CA TRP A 107 -2.18 11.35 14.76
C TRP A 107 -1.01 11.48 15.76
N PRO A 108 -0.73 12.65 16.36
CA PRO A 108 0.36 12.76 17.35
C PRO A 108 0.20 11.84 18.56
N LEU A 109 -1.02 11.39 18.91
CA LEU A 109 -1.23 10.43 19.99
C LEU A 109 -0.59 9.06 19.70
N LEU A 110 -0.50 8.69 18.42
CA LEU A 110 0.23 7.50 18.00
C LEU A 110 1.75 7.66 18.19
N ALA A 111 2.27 8.86 18.43
CA ALA A 111 3.70 9.10 18.63
C ALA A 111 4.13 9.15 20.11
N VAL A 112 3.20 9.25 21.07
CA VAL A 112 3.50 9.57 22.49
C VAL A 112 4.32 8.49 23.20
N SER A 113 3.75 7.29 23.34
CA SER A 113 4.39 6.16 24.02
C SER A 113 4.05 4.86 23.29
N ARG A 114 4.81 3.79 23.55
CA ARG A 114 4.50 2.48 22.97
C ARG A 114 3.12 1.99 23.42
N SER A 115 2.79 2.05 24.71
CA SER A 115 1.48 1.59 25.21
C SER A 115 0.33 2.38 24.58
N THR A 116 0.41 3.71 24.68
CA THR A 116 -0.58 4.63 24.10
C THR A 116 -0.77 4.39 22.61
N ARG A 117 0.32 4.21 21.86
CA ARG A 117 0.27 3.91 20.43
C ARG A 117 -0.49 2.62 20.14
N HIS A 118 -0.21 1.53 20.87
CA HIS A 118 -0.86 0.24 20.65
C HIS A 118 -2.37 0.33 20.91
N GLU A 119 -2.77 0.95 22.02
CA GLU A 119 -4.18 1.12 22.39
C GLU A 119 -4.92 2.04 21.41
N ALA A 120 -4.36 3.22 21.14
CA ALA A 120 -4.96 4.18 20.23
C ALA A 120 -5.02 3.65 18.79
N ALA A 121 -3.97 2.99 18.29
CA ALA A 121 -3.99 2.40 16.95
C ALA A 121 -5.03 1.28 16.83
N LYS A 122 -5.19 0.45 17.85
CA LYS A 122 -6.26 -0.56 17.89
C LYS A 122 -7.63 0.12 17.71
N VAL A 123 -7.94 1.12 18.54
CA VAL A 123 -9.23 1.83 18.49
C VAL A 123 -9.44 2.53 17.14
N LEU A 124 -8.43 3.24 16.64
CA LEU A 124 -8.45 3.88 15.32
C LEU A 124 -8.85 2.89 14.21
N PHE A 125 -8.13 1.78 14.07
CA PHE A 125 -8.34 0.85 12.95
C PHE A 125 -9.58 -0.05 13.14
N GLU A 126 -9.98 -0.33 14.38
CA GLU A 126 -11.16 -1.15 14.66
C GLU A 126 -12.48 -0.41 14.46
N GLN A 127 -12.53 0.88 14.80
CA GLN A 127 -13.77 1.66 14.84
C GLN A 127 -13.94 2.61 13.66
N THR A 128 -12.90 2.78 12.84
CA THR A 128 -12.92 3.72 11.71
C THR A 128 -12.91 2.99 10.38
N GLN A 129 -13.71 3.47 9.43
CA GLN A 129 -13.54 3.15 8.01
C GLN A 129 -12.41 3.99 7.42
N ILE A 130 -11.37 3.31 6.92
CA ILE A 130 -10.28 3.99 6.21
C ILE A 130 -10.67 4.16 4.74
N ILE A 131 -10.70 5.41 4.28
CA ILE A 131 -11.06 5.77 2.90
C ILE A 131 -9.78 6.00 2.10
N TRP A 132 -9.53 5.09 1.16
CA TRP A 132 -8.47 5.19 0.14
C TRP A 132 -9.00 5.89 -1.11
N PRO A 133 -8.56 7.12 -1.38
CA PRO A 133 -8.83 7.80 -2.64
C PRO A 133 -7.81 7.36 -3.69
N TYR A 134 -8.16 7.54 -4.96
CA TYR A 134 -7.37 7.07 -6.10
C TYR A 134 -5.98 7.73 -6.27
N SER A 135 -5.69 8.83 -5.56
CA SER A 135 -4.56 9.73 -5.88
C SER A 135 -3.45 9.78 -4.84
N VAL A 136 -3.53 8.98 -3.77
CA VAL A 136 -2.58 9.14 -2.67
C VAL A 136 -1.39 8.20 -2.83
N SER A 137 -0.34 8.76 -3.42
CA SER A 137 1.00 8.18 -3.37
C SER A 137 1.38 7.90 -1.91
N GLY A 138 1.66 6.63 -1.60
CA GLY A 138 2.04 6.18 -0.26
C GLY A 138 0.92 5.50 0.53
N CYS A 139 -0.27 5.29 -0.05
CA CYS A 139 -1.30 4.43 0.55
C CYS A 139 -0.81 3.02 0.86
N PHE A 140 0.08 2.48 0.03
CA PHE A 140 0.80 1.24 0.31
C PHE A 140 1.50 1.27 1.65
N ARG A 141 2.01 2.42 2.14
CA ARG A 141 2.73 2.48 3.43
C ARG A 141 1.88 2.09 4.64
N LEU A 142 0.55 2.05 4.51
CA LEU A 142 -0.34 1.57 5.56
C LEU A 142 -0.57 0.07 5.54
N ILE A 143 -0.15 -0.68 4.52
CA ILE A 143 -0.45 -2.12 4.40
C ILE A 143 0.79 -2.91 3.93
N ASP A 144 1.67 -2.26 3.17
CA ASP A 144 2.82 -2.84 2.49
C ASP A 144 4.07 -1.95 2.69
N TYR A 145 5.08 -2.50 3.38
CA TYR A 145 6.49 -2.17 3.11
C TYR A 145 7.46 -3.18 3.74
N GLU A 146 8.49 -3.52 2.97
CA GLU A 146 9.67 -4.30 3.35
C GLU A 146 10.63 -3.49 4.24
N THR A 147 11.17 -4.16 5.27
CA THR A 147 12.39 -3.82 6.00
C THR A 147 12.58 -2.33 6.37
N CYS A 148 11.87 -1.88 7.40
CA CYS A 148 12.32 -0.73 8.19
C CYS A 148 12.90 -1.25 9.51
N ASP A 149 13.83 -0.48 10.10
CA ASP A 149 14.55 -0.80 11.34
C ASP A 149 13.63 -1.45 12.40
N ALA A 150 14.13 -2.45 13.13
CA ALA A 150 13.39 -3.21 14.15
C ALA A 150 12.74 -2.32 15.23
N ASN A 151 13.18 -1.06 15.33
CA ASN A 151 12.66 -0.05 16.25
C ASN A 151 11.51 0.80 15.67
N CYS A 152 11.26 0.75 14.35
CA CYS A 152 10.13 1.41 13.72
C CYS A 152 8.86 0.59 13.91
N ILE A 153 8.03 0.96 14.89
CA ILE A 153 6.66 0.43 14.97
C ILE A 153 5.87 1.01 13.80
N GLN A 154 5.57 0.17 12.82
CA GLN A 154 4.98 0.58 11.56
C GLN A 154 3.45 0.56 11.65
N LEU A 155 2.80 1.61 11.15
CA LEU A 155 1.34 1.72 11.12
C LEU A 155 0.71 0.54 10.36
N TYR A 156 1.41 -0.04 9.39
CA TYR A 156 0.90 -1.19 8.66
C TYR A 156 0.68 -2.41 9.55
N THR A 157 1.51 -2.63 10.57
CA THR A 157 1.33 -3.77 11.47
C THR A 157 0.02 -3.65 12.24
N PHE A 158 -0.36 -2.42 12.58
CA PHE A 158 -1.66 -2.15 13.21
C PHE A 158 -2.81 -2.28 12.23
N ALA A 159 -2.68 -1.75 11.00
CA ALA A 159 -3.71 -1.91 9.99
C ALA A 159 -3.98 -3.40 9.67
N ARG A 160 -2.94 -4.20 9.43
CA ARG A 160 -3.06 -5.65 9.19
C ARG A 160 -3.82 -6.37 10.31
N LYS A 161 -3.55 -5.99 11.56
CA LYS A 161 -4.16 -6.63 12.74
C LYS A 161 -5.55 -6.11 13.09
N TYR A 162 -5.78 -4.81 12.97
CA TYR A 162 -6.92 -4.12 13.59
C TYR A 162 -7.87 -3.49 12.59
N LEU A 163 -7.52 -3.37 11.30
CA LEU A 163 -8.43 -2.81 10.30
C LEU A 163 -9.68 -3.68 10.18
N ARG A 164 -10.86 -3.05 10.30
CA ARG A 164 -12.16 -3.74 10.17
C ARG A 164 -12.99 -3.23 9.00
N SER A 165 -12.77 -2.00 8.55
CA SER A 165 -13.55 -1.38 7.49
C SER A 165 -12.66 -0.54 6.56
N ALA A 166 -12.79 -0.77 5.26
CA ALA A 166 -12.04 -0.10 4.22
C ALA A 166 -12.97 0.38 3.11
N SER A 167 -12.61 1.48 2.45
CA SER A 167 -13.24 1.92 1.20
C SER A 167 -12.16 2.28 0.18
N MET A 168 -12.32 1.82 -1.06
CA MET A 168 -11.44 2.16 -2.18
C MET A 168 -12.23 2.38 -3.47
N THR A 169 -11.61 3.07 -4.42
CA THR A 169 -12.23 3.38 -5.72
C THR A 169 -11.33 2.95 -6.86
N PHE A 170 -11.96 2.47 -7.92
CA PHE A 170 -11.37 2.26 -9.22
C PHE A 170 -11.75 3.46 -10.10
N ASP A 171 -10.93 4.51 -10.02
CA ASP A 171 -11.18 5.77 -10.71
C ASP A 171 -10.12 6.05 -11.78
N VAL A 172 -10.59 6.29 -13.00
CA VAL A 172 -9.76 6.65 -14.17
C VAL A 172 -8.96 7.95 -13.98
N ARG A 173 -9.43 8.82 -13.08
CA ARG A 173 -8.80 10.09 -12.74
C ARG A 173 -7.58 9.91 -11.84
N ALA A 174 -7.30 8.67 -11.42
CA ALA A 174 -6.03 8.30 -10.82
C ALA A 174 -4.87 8.84 -11.63
N PRO A 175 -4.04 9.74 -11.06
CA PRO A 175 -2.81 10.13 -11.73
C PRO A 175 -1.97 8.86 -11.86
N ALA A 176 -1.74 8.39 -13.09
CA ALA A 176 -0.80 7.30 -13.31
C ALA A 176 0.55 7.70 -12.69
N ARG A 177 1.10 6.86 -11.80
CA ARG A 177 2.49 7.03 -11.36
C ARG A 177 3.37 6.83 -12.58
N GLY A 178 3.74 7.94 -13.21
CA GLY A 178 4.66 8.00 -14.32
C GLY A 178 4.21 8.94 -15.41
N ASP A 179 5.18 9.61 -16.01
CA ASP A 179 4.90 10.48 -17.13
C ASP A 179 4.51 9.65 -18.39
N ALA A 180 3.98 10.34 -19.39
CA ALA A 180 3.64 9.71 -20.66
C ALA A 180 4.85 9.06 -21.35
N LEU A 181 6.07 9.57 -21.13
CA LEU A 181 7.31 9.03 -21.69
C LEU A 181 7.68 7.69 -21.05
N GLU A 182 7.49 7.52 -19.74
CA GLU A 182 7.67 6.25 -19.05
C GLU A 182 6.66 5.22 -19.58
N SER A 183 5.40 5.63 -19.83
CA SER A 183 4.40 4.75 -20.44
C SER A 183 4.82 4.30 -21.85
N VAL A 184 5.37 5.23 -22.64
CA VAL A 184 5.90 4.91 -23.97
C VAL A 184 7.14 4.02 -23.87
N ALA A 185 8.03 4.25 -22.91
CA ALA A 185 9.24 3.47 -22.68
C ALA A 185 8.90 2.04 -22.27
N CYS A 186 7.99 1.85 -21.30
CA CYS A 186 7.48 0.55 -20.89
C CYS A 186 6.81 -0.17 -22.07
N ALA A 187 5.93 0.50 -22.82
CA ALA A 187 5.28 -0.09 -23.99
C ALA A 187 6.29 -0.53 -25.09
N ARG A 188 7.43 0.16 -25.22
CA ARG A 188 8.54 -0.21 -26.11
C ARG A 188 9.36 -1.38 -25.56
N ALA A 189 9.68 -1.38 -24.27
CA ALA A 189 10.37 -2.49 -23.61
C ALA A 189 9.56 -3.79 -23.72
N ASP A 190 8.25 -3.72 -23.48
CA ASP A 190 7.29 -4.82 -23.68
C ASP A 190 7.13 -5.27 -25.14
N ALA A 191 7.57 -4.45 -26.10
CA ALA A 191 7.64 -4.83 -27.51
C ALA A 191 8.97 -5.53 -27.83
N SER A 192 10.04 -5.26 -27.08
CA SER A 192 11.35 -5.89 -27.26
C SER A 192 11.39 -7.34 -26.79
N THR A 193 10.56 -7.70 -25.81
CA THR A 193 10.38 -9.09 -25.33
C THR A 193 9.46 -9.92 -26.22
N ARG A 194 8.77 -9.32 -27.20
CA ARG A 194 7.80 -10.00 -28.07
C ARG A 194 8.36 -10.17 -29.48
N ARG A 195 8.08 -11.30 -30.10
CA ARG A 195 8.55 -11.68 -31.45
C ARG A 195 8.12 -10.72 -32.59
N VAL A 196 7.20 -9.77 -32.32
CA VAL A 196 6.59 -8.91 -33.33
C VAL A 196 6.76 -7.43 -32.92
N PRO A 197 7.56 -6.64 -33.65
CA PRO A 197 7.76 -5.21 -33.36
C PRO A 197 6.43 -4.46 -33.31
N TRP A 198 6.26 -3.53 -32.37
CA TRP A 198 5.05 -2.72 -32.25
C TRP A 198 4.60 -2.11 -33.58
N SER A 199 5.55 -1.58 -34.37
CA SER A 199 5.32 -0.94 -35.67
C SER A 199 4.75 -1.89 -36.73
N SER A 200 4.98 -3.19 -36.61
CA SER A 200 4.48 -4.19 -37.57
C SER A 200 3.03 -4.60 -37.32
N GLY A 201 2.48 -4.28 -36.14
CA GLY A 201 1.06 -4.49 -35.85
C GLY A 201 0.16 -3.55 -36.64
N SER A 202 -1.04 -4.03 -37.02
CA SER A 202 -2.09 -3.18 -37.60
C SER A 202 -2.46 -2.03 -36.66
N VAL A 203 -3.00 -0.94 -37.20
CA VAL A 203 -3.45 0.21 -36.38
C VAL A 203 -4.41 -0.23 -35.27
N ARG A 204 -5.33 -1.16 -35.57
CA ARG A 204 -6.28 -1.72 -34.59
C ARG A 204 -5.57 -2.49 -33.47
N ALA A 205 -4.61 -3.36 -33.83
CA ALA A 205 -3.84 -4.13 -32.84
C ALA A 205 -3.00 -3.21 -31.93
N ARG A 206 -2.35 -2.19 -32.51
CA ARG A 206 -1.61 -1.17 -31.76
C ARG A 206 -2.53 -0.39 -30.81
N LYS A 207 -3.68 0.08 -31.28
CA LYS A 207 -4.67 0.76 -30.43
C LYS A 207 -5.13 -0.13 -29.27
N SER A 208 -5.49 -1.39 -29.55
CA SER A 208 -5.92 -2.34 -28.52
C SER A 208 -4.82 -2.62 -27.48
N LYS A 209 -3.55 -2.77 -27.91
CA LYS A 209 -2.43 -2.99 -26.99
C LYS A 209 -2.10 -1.75 -26.16
N ALA A 210 -2.13 -0.56 -26.76
CA ALA A 210 -1.91 0.71 -26.04
C ALA A 210 -3.01 0.93 -25.00
N HIS A 211 -4.25 0.68 -25.41
CA HIS A 211 -5.42 0.74 -24.56
C HIS A 211 -5.29 -0.22 -23.36
N ARG A 212 -4.93 -1.49 -23.61
CA ARG A 212 -4.66 -2.49 -22.57
C ARG A 212 -3.59 -2.06 -21.58
N HIS A 213 -2.49 -1.54 -22.10
CA HIS A 213 -1.39 -1.08 -21.27
C HIS A 213 -1.81 0.13 -20.40
N ALA A 214 -2.53 1.08 -20.97
CA ALA A 214 -2.95 2.29 -20.27
C ALA A 214 -3.86 2.00 -19.08
N TYR A 215 -4.91 1.19 -19.26
CA TYR A 215 -5.79 0.88 -18.13
C TYR A 215 -5.07 -0.01 -17.11
N ARG A 216 -4.26 -0.99 -17.53
CA ARG A 216 -3.53 -1.85 -16.59
C ARG A 216 -2.69 -0.99 -15.65
N ARG A 217 -1.86 -0.11 -16.21
CA ARG A 217 -1.06 0.84 -15.43
C ARG A 217 -1.88 1.75 -14.50
N THR A 218 -3.09 2.12 -14.92
CA THR A 218 -3.95 3.03 -14.13
C THR A 218 -4.53 2.32 -12.90
N TYR A 219 -4.82 1.03 -13.02
CA TYR A 219 -5.53 0.27 -12.01
C TYR A 219 -4.65 -0.74 -11.26
N ASP A 220 -3.41 -0.99 -11.72
CA ASP A 220 -2.45 -1.87 -11.05
C ASP A 220 -2.28 -1.49 -9.58
N GLU A 221 -2.19 -0.19 -9.24
CA GLU A 221 -2.05 0.22 -7.83
C GLU A 221 -3.30 -0.03 -6.99
N ALA A 222 -4.49 0.22 -7.55
CA ALA A 222 -5.75 -0.05 -6.85
C ALA A 222 -5.92 -1.57 -6.65
N GLN A 223 -5.48 -2.36 -7.64
CA GLN A 223 -5.47 -3.81 -7.59
C GLN A 223 -4.49 -4.31 -6.52
N ASP A 224 -3.25 -3.86 -6.52
CA ASP A 224 -2.23 -4.25 -5.54
C ASP A 224 -2.68 -3.87 -4.12
N LEU A 225 -3.31 -2.70 -3.97
CA LEU A 225 -3.87 -2.28 -2.69
C LEU A 225 -5.01 -3.20 -2.24
N LEU A 226 -5.90 -3.59 -3.15
CA LEU A 226 -7.00 -4.51 -2.84
C LEU A 226 -6.47 -5.88 -2.46
N ALA A 227 -5.54 -6.42 -3.24
CA ALA A 227 -4.88 -7.69 -2.96
C ALA A 227 -4.25 -7.67 -1.56
N ASN A 228 -3.45 -6.65 -1.26
CA ASN A 228 -2.84 -6.46 0.06
C ASN A 228 -3.88 -6.34 1.17
N LEU A 229 -4.98 -5.60 0.99
CA LEU A 229 -6.07 -5.51 1.97
C LEU A 229 -6.67 -6.90 2.26
N LEU A 230 -7.01 -7.65 1.22
CA LEU A 230 -7.68 -8.94 1.36
C LEU A 230 -6.76 -10.04 1.89
N GLU A 231 -5.45 -9.98 1.60
CA GLU A 231 -4.48 -10.96 2.08
C GLU A 231 -3.97 -10.67 3.49
N GLU A 232 -3.67 -9.40 3.77
CA GLU A 232 -2.95 -9.01 4.97
C GLU A 232 -3.87 -8.56 6.11
N CYS A 233 -5.07 -8.05 5.81
CA CYS A 233 -6.06 -7.66 6.81
C CYS A 233 -7.11 -8.76 7.02
N LYS A 234 -6.69 -9.89 7.61
CA LYS A 234 -7.54 -11.10 7.80
C LYS A 234 -8.82 -10.86 8.60
N ASP A 235 -8.82 -9.85 9.44
CA ASP A 235 -9.96 -9.47 10.27
C ASP A 235 -10.85 -8.38 9.64
N LEU A 236 -10.63 -8.04 8.36
CA LEU A 236 -11.47 -7.08 7.64
C LEU A 236 -12.91 -7.59 7.60
N LYS A 237 -13.86 -6.77 8.07
CA LYS A 237 -15.28 -7.12 8.18
C LYS A 237 -16.14 -6.49 7.08
N ALA A 238 -15.75 -5.29 6.65
CA ALA A 238 -16.45 -4.54 5.62
C ALA A 238 -15.45 -3.95 4.60
N LEU A 239 -15.82 -4.03 3.32
CA LEU A 239 -15.09 -3.40 2.24
C LEU A 239 -16.06 -2.70 1.30
N GLU A 240 -15.81 -1.44 1.01
CA GLU A 240 -16.55 -0.66 0.02
C GLU A 240 -15.67 -0.49 -1.23
N LEU A 241 -16.22 -0.84 -2.39
CA LEU A 241 -15.58 -0.70 -3.69
C LEU A 241 -16.41 0.23 -4.58
N ASP A 242 -15.80 1.33 -5.00
CA ASP A 242 -16.43 2.29 -5.89
C ASP A 242 -15.94 2.14 -7.33
N PHE A 243 -16.85 1.84 -8.24
CA PHE A 243 -16.59 1.69 -9.68
C PHE A 243 -17.22 2.79 -10.52
N THR A 244 -17.70 3.86 -9.90
CA THR A 244 -18.36 4.97 -10.57
C THR A 244 -17.54 5.48 -11.76
N ASN A 245 -16.24 5.64 -11.56
CA ASN A 245 -15.30 6.15 -12.56
C ASN A 245 -14.35 5.06 -13.12
N CYS A 246 -14.79 3.80 -13.15
CA CYS A 246 -14.01 2.66 -13.64
C CYS A 246 -13.93 2.59 -15.19
N TYR A 247 -13.17 3.49 -15.81
CA TYR A 247 -13.05 3.67 -17.26
C TYR A 247 -11.59 3.66 -17.74
N CYS A 248 -11.39 3.46 -19.04
CA CYS A 248 -10.07 3.59 -19.65
C CYS A 248 -9.57 5.04 -19.50
N PRO A 249 -8.26 5.30 -19.34
CA PRO A 249 -7.70 6.67 -19.27
C PRO A 249 -8.08 7.59 -20.43
N ALA A 250 -8.41 7.01 -21.59
CA ALA A 250 -8.87 7.75 -22.76
C ALA A 250 -10.39 8.00 -22.80
N GLY A 251 -11.16 7.43 -21.88
CA GLY A 251 -12.64 7.49 -21.81
C GLY A 251 -13.44 6.76 -22.84
N CYS A 252 -12.74 6.02 -23.65
CA CYS A 252 -13.25 5.18 -24.70
C CYS A 252 -14.18 4.05 -24.24
N CYS A 253 -13.93 3.47 -23.06
CA CYS A 253 -14.73 2.34 -22.57
C CYS A 253 -14.67 2.20 -21.06
N ARG A 254 -15.71 1.59 -20.50
CA ARG A 254 -15.75 1.13 -19.12
C ARG A 254 -14.94 -0.16 -18.98
N ILE A 255 -14.11 -0.26 -17.95
CA ILE A 255 -13.18 -1.39 -17.79
C ILE A 255 -13.54 -2.31 -16.60
N MET A 256 -14.74 -2.14 -16.04
CA MET A 256 -15.28 -2.94 -14.93
C MET A 256 -15.00 -4.44 -15.10
N TYR A 257 -15.36 -5.04 -16.23
CA TYR A 257 -15.15 -6.48 -16.46
C TYR A 257 -13.68 -6.87 -16.37
N THR A 258 -12.78 -6.02 -16.86
CA THR A 258 -11.36 -6.27 -16.75
C THR A 258 -10.86 -6.19 -15.32
N VAL A 259 -11.41 -5.28 -14.50
CA VAL A 259 -11.13 -5.24 -13.06
C VAL A 259 -11.71 -6.48 -12.35
N MET A 260 -12.88 -6.96 -12.78
CA MET A 260 -13.51 -8.17 -12.22
C MET A 260 -12.73 -9.44 -12.57
N ASP A 261 -12.23 -9.55 -13.81
CA ASP A 261 -11.37 -10.67 -14.22
C ASP A 261 -10.14 -10.77 -13.30
N MET A 262 -9.59 -9.63 -12.88
CA MET A 262 -8.48 -9.59 -11.91
C MET A 262 -8.88 -10.10 -10.52
N PHE A 263 -10.15 -9.99 -10.13
CA PHE A 263 -10.64 -10.50 -8.85
C PHE A 263 -10.80 -12.02 -8.85
N ILE A 264 -11.22 -12.58 -9.99
CA ILE A 264 -11.40 -14.03 -10.18
C ILE A 264 -10.07 -14.76 -9.98
N ASP A 265 -8.99 -14.23 -10.56
CA ASP A 265 -7.69 -14.90 -10.60
C ASP A 265 -7.00 -15.00 -9.23
N GLY A 266 -7.32 -14.12 -8.29
CA GLY A 266 -6.55 -14.01 -7.04
C GLY A 266 -7.00 -14.91 -5.88
N GLY A 267 -8.15 -15.59 -6.00
CA GLY A 267 -8.59 -16.54 -4.97
C GLY A 267 -8.74 -15.93 -3.56
N TRP A 268 -9.16 -14.66 -3.49
CA TRP A 268 -9.12 -13.85 -2.28
C TRP A 268 -10.11 -14.29 -1.18
N HIS A 269 -9.80 -13.91 0.07
CA HIS A 269 -10.74 -13.99 1.17
C HIS A 269 -11.54 -12.69 1.25
N TRP A 270 -12.81 -12.75 0.84
CA TRP A 270 -13.69 -11.58 0.88
C TRP A 270 -14.22 -11.39 2.31
N PRO A 271 -14.34 -10.14 2.80
CA PRO A 271 -14.88 -9.85 4.12
C PRO A 271 -16.39 -10.17 4.17
N ALA A 272 -16.94 -10.26 5.39
CA ALA A 272 -18.35 -10.61 5.59
C ALA A 272 -19.34 -9.68 4.87
N ARG A 273 -18.97 -8.40 4.68
CA ARG A 273 -19.76 -7.42 3.94
C ARG A 273 -18.93 -6.74 2.86
N VAL A 274 -19.41 -6.75 1.63
CA VAL A 274 -18.84 -5.98 0.52
C VAL A 274 -19.90 -5.03 -0.02
N GLU A 275 -19.62 -3.74 0.00
CA GLU A 275 -20.47 -2.70 -0.56
C GLU A 275 -19.91 -2.25 -1.90
N ILE A 276 -20.77 -2.16 -2.90
CA ILE A 276 -20.41 -1.89 -4.29
C ILE A 276 -21.15 -0.64 -4.72
N LEU A 277 -20.37 0.38 -5.09
CA LEU A 277 -20.88 1.63 -5.64
C LEU A 277 -20.61 1.68 -7.15
N GLY A 278 -21.46 2.41 -7.87
CA GLY A 278 -21.16 2.77 -9.25
C GLY A 278 -21.42 1.71 -10.32
N THR A 279 -22.19 0.63 -10.06
CA THR A 279 -22.56 -0.35 -11.10
C THR A 279 -23.63 0.19 -12.04
N LYS A 280 -23.43 0.08 -13.36
CA LYS A 280 -24.35 0.70 -14.34
C LYS A 280 -25.58 -0.15 -14.67
N ASN A 281 -25.48 -1.47 -14.57
CA ASN A 281 -26.51 -2.40 -15.01
C ASN A 281 -26.38 -3.77 -14.31
N GLN A 282 -27.38 -4.64 -14.53
CA GLN A 282 -27.42 -5.98 -13.91
C GLN A 282 -26.24 -6.85 -14.33
N GLN A 283 -25.76 -6.70 -15.57
CA GLN A 283 -24.64 -7.48 -16.07
C GLN A 283 -23.35 -7.22 -15.26
N GLU A 284 -23.10 -5.97 -14.85
CA GLU A 284 -21.98 -5.66 -13.95
C GLU A 284 -22.18 -6.25 -12.55
N ARG A 285 -23.39 -6.16 -11.99
CA ARG A 285 -23.71 -6.78 -10.69
C ARG A 285 -23.47 -8.29 -10.72
N SER A 286 -23.95 -8.97 -11.76
CA SER A 286 -23.73 -10.41 -11.96
C SER A 286 -22.25 -10.76 -12.09
N ALA A 287 -21.46 -9.97 -12.84
CA ALA A 287 -20.02 -10.19 -12.96
C ALA A 287 -19.28 -10.04 -11.61
N ILE A 288 -19.68 -9.06 -10.79
CA ILE A 288 -19.15 -8.87 -9.44
C ILE A 288 -19.50 -10.06 -8.54
N LEU A 289 -20.77 -10.48 -8.52
CA LEU A 289 -21.21 -11.65 -7.73
C LEU A 289 -20.45 -12.92 -8.13
N GLN A 290 -20.28 -13.14 -9.44
CA GLN A 290 -19.49 -14.27 -9.95
C GLN A 290 -18.04 -14.18 -9.47
N SER A 291 -17.42 -13.01 -9.52
CA SER A 291 -16.03 -12.81 -9.11
C SER A 291 -15.83 -13.02 -7.61
N ILE A 292 -16.73 -12.50 -6.78
CA ILE A 292 -16.72 -12.70 -5.32
C ILE A 292 -16.98 -14.17 -4.96
N GLY A 293 -17.87 -14.84 -5.70
CA GLY A 293 -18.22 -16.24 -5.52
C GLY A 293 -17.17 -17.26 -5.97
N SER A 294 -16.25 -16.87 -6.86
CA SER A 294 -15.26 -17.78 -7.48
C SER A 294 -14.02 -18.06 -6.61
N GLY A 295 -13.91 -17.48 -5.40
CA GLY A 295 -12.73 -17.64 -4.54
C GLY A 295 -12.52 -19.06 -4.01
N ARG A 296 -11.29 -19.58 -4.13
CA ARG A 296 -10.90 -20.96 -3.73
C ARG A 296 -10.78 -21.21 -2.22
N LYS A 297 -10.60 -20.16 -1.42
CA LYS A 297 -10.36 -20.27 0.04
C LYS A 297 -11.68 -20.41 0.82
N ASN A 298 -11.62 -20.98 2.04
CA ASN A 298 -12.70 -21.33 2.98
C ASN A 298 -14.07 -20.64 2.77
N PRO A 299 -15.19 -21.39 2.89
CA PRO A 299 -16.52 -20.84 2.72
C PRO A 299 -16.83 -19.83 3.83
N VAL A 300 -16.77 -18.55 3.49
CA VAL A 300 -17.35 -17.47 4.28
C VAL A 300 -18.48 -16.87 3.47
N GLN A 301 -19.67 -16.86 4.06
CA GLN A 301 -20.83 -16.17 3.50
C GLN A 301 -20.50 -14.68 3.43
N THR A 302 -20.51 -14.13 2.23
CA THR A 302 -20.28 -12.71 1.98
C THR A 302 -21.59 -12.06 1.58
N THR A 303 -22.02 -11.04 2.31
CA THR A 303 -23.14 -10.19 1.90
C THR A 303 -22.62 -9.10 0.98
N VAL A 304 -23.09 -9.10 -0.27
CA VAL A 304 -22.78 -8.07 -1.26
C VAL A 304 -23.95 -7.09 -1.33
N VAL A 305 -23.68 -5.81 -1.10
CA VAL A 305 -24.66 -4.73 -1.17
C VAL A 305 -24.33 -3.87 -2.39
N PHE A 306 -25.22 -3.83 -3.37
CA PHE A 306 -25.14 -2.90 -4.48
C PHE A 306 -25.94 -1.65 -4.14
N GLU A 307 -25.29 -0.50 -4.13
CA GLU A 307 -25.99 0.77 -3.97
C GLU A 307 -26.61 1.23 -5.30
N LYS A 308 -27.63 2.10 -5.18
CA LYS A 308 -28.28 2.71 -6.34
C LYS A 308 -27.29 3.67 -7.02
N PHE A 309 -27.10 3.48 -8.31
CA PHE A 309 -26.31 4.40 -9.13
C PHE A 309 -27.06 5.70 -9.38
N VAL A 310 -26.40 6.85 -9.17
CA VAL A 310 -27.04 8.18 -9.32
C VAL A 310 -26.37 8.96 -10.45
N VAL A 311 -26.94 8.83 -11.65
CA VAL A 311 -26.51 9.52 -12.87
C VAL A 311 -26.42 11.04 -12.65
N GLY A 312 -25.37 11.68 -13.16
CA GLY A 312 -25.18 13.14 -13.14
C GLY A 312 -24.52 13.72 -11.87
N ARG A 313 -24.74 13.13 -10.70
CA ARG A 313 -23.93 13.44 -9.50
C ARG A 313 -22.56 12.77 -9.59
N GLU A 314 -22.56 11.55 -10.11
CA GLU A 314 -21.44 10.61 -10.07
C GLU A 314 -20.60 10.58 -11.36
N MET A 315 -21.22 10.85 -12.51
CA MET A 315 -20.54 10.95 -13.81
C MET A 315 -20.25 12.41 -14.17
N GLN A 316 -19.02 12.85 -13.93
CA GLN A 316 -18.56 14.18 -14.38
C GLN A 316 -17.29 14.03 -15.20
N ASP A 317 -17.23 14.73 -16.33
CA ASP A 317 -16.09 14.64 -17.25
C ASP A 317 -14.80 15.02 -16.51
N PRO A 318 -13.66 14.38 -16.80
CA PRO A 318 -12.39 14.82 -16.25
C PRO A 318 -12.19 16.31 -16.55
N PHE A 319 -11.71 17.08 -15.58
CA PHE A 319 -11.59 18.54 -15.67
C PHE A 319 -10.81 19.04 -16.91
N PHE A 320 -9.94 18.19 -17.48
CA PHE A 320 -9.11 18.49 -18.65
C PHE A 320 -9.67 17.95 -19.98
N SER A 321 -10.85 17.35 -19.97
CA SER A 321 -11.41 16.71 -21.15
C SER A 321 -12.05 17.75 -22.09
N ARG A 322 -11.48 17.93 -23.28
CA ARG A 322 -12.08 18.77 -24.35
C ARG A 322 -13.34 18.15 -24.95
N SER A 323 -13.53 16.84 -24.76
CA SER A 323 -14.73 16.11 -25.20
C SER A 323 -15.50 15.63 -23.99
N SER A 324 -16.82 15.69 -24.04
CA SER A 324 -17.65 15.05 -23.04
C SER A 324 -17.44 13.53 -23.07
N PHE A 325 -16.73 13.03 -22.08
CA PHE A 325 -16.38 11.64 -21.87
C PHE A 325 -17.64 10.78 -21.77
N TRP A 326 -18.68 11.30 -21.13
CA TRP A 326 -19.93 10.57 -20.84
C TRP A 326 -21.01 10.65 -21.92
N ARG A 327 -20.82 11.40 -23.01
CA ARG A 327 -21.87 11.58 -24.05
C ARG A 327 -22.32 10.30 -24.75
N HIS A 328 -21.54 9.22 -24.63
CA HIS A 328 -21.86 7.94 -25.24
C HIS A 328 -22.74 7.04 -24.35
N LEU A 329 -22.95 7.40 -23.07
CA LEU A 329 -23.86 6.67 -22.19
C LEU A 329 -25.25 7.26 -22.36
N THR A 330 -26.16 6.45 -22.86
CA THR A 330 -27.59 6.79 -22.95
C THR A 330 -28.31 6.35 -21.68
N GLU A 331 -29.52 6.87 -21.44
CA GLU A 331 -30.40 6.34 -20.39
C GLU A 331 -30.73 4.85 -20.64
N GLU A 332 -30.59 4.33 -21.86
CA GLU A 332 -30.79 2.91 -22.16
C GLU A 332 -29.59 2.05 -21.72
N ASP A 333 -28.37 2.61 -21.74
CA ASP A 333 -27.15 1.93 -21.25
C ASP A 333 -27.09 1.85 -19.72
N LEU A 334 -27.81 2.76 -19.07
CA LEU A 334 -27.90 2.90 -17.63
C LEU A 334 -29.24 2.29 -17.22
N ASN A 335 -29.25 1.14 -16.56
CA ASN A 335 -30.52 0.60 -16.09
C ASN A 335 -30.96 1.43 -14.86
N VAL A 336 -31.54 2.61 -15.11
CA VAL A 336 -31.81 3.68 -14.13
C VAL A 336 -32.73 3.23 -12.99
N ASP A 337 -33.43 2.11 -13.20
CA ASP A 337 -34.35 1.50 -12.23
C ASP A 337 -33.67 0.55 -11.23
N LEU A 338 -32.35 0.33 -11.35
CA LEU A 338 -31.64 -0.50 -10.38
C LEU A 338 -31.59 0.17 -9.01
N GLY A 339 -32.47 -0.28 -8.12
CA GLY A 339 -32.44 0.07 -6.71
C GLY A 339 -31.26 -0.54 -5.96
N ARG A 340 -31.19 -0.21 -4.67
CA ARG A 340 -30.31 -0.88 -3.72
C ARG A 340 -30.66 -2.37 -3.66
N GLU A 341 -29.67 -3.23 -3.79
CA GLU A 341 -29.84 -4.68 -3.80
C GLU A 341 -28.86 -5.31 -2.81
N GLU A 342 -29.34 -6.24 -2.00
CA GLU A 342 -28.50 -7.01 -1.08
C GLU A 342 -28.58 -8.48 -1.46
N THR A 343 -27.42 -9.08 -1.76
CA THR A 343 -27.29 -10.46 -2.18
C THR A 343 -26.32 -11.19 -1.27
N LYS A 344 -26.75 -12.31 -0.70
CA LYS A 344 -25.84 -13.21 0.02
C LYS A 344 -25.18 -14.14 -0.98
N VAL A 345 -23.85 -14.10 -1.04
CA VAL A 345 -23.05 -14.99 -1.88
C VAL A 345 -22.49 -16.09 -0.99
N GLU A 346 -22.99 -17.30 -1.22
CA GLU A 346 -22.40 -18.52 -0.66
C GLU A 346 -21.43 -19.10 -1.68
N ARG A 347 -20.20 -19.38 -1.23
CA ARG A 347 -19.19 -19.98 -2.10
C ARG A 347 -19.58 -21.42 -2.38
N VAL A 348 -19.75 -21.76 -3.65
CA VAL A 348 -19.83 -23.15 -4.08
C VAL A 348 -18.40 -23.67 -4.09
N TRP A 349 -18.04 -24.48 -3.10
CA TRP A 349 -16.75 -25.16 -3.10
C TRP A 349 -16.71 -26.08 -4.33
N ALA A 350 -15.96 -25.68 -5.35
CA ALA A 350 -15.55 -26.62 -6.37
C ALA A 350 -14.49 -27.50 -5.69
N PRO A 351 -14.73 -28.81 -5.48
CA PRO A 351 -13.69 -29.69 -4.98
C PRO A 351 -12.46 -29.50 -5.86
N ASP A 352 -11.29 -29.30 -5.24
CA ASP A 352 -10.02 -29.18 -5.94
C ASP A 352 -9.93 -30.35 -6.92
N VAL A 353 -10.09 -30.08 -8.20
CA VAL A 353 -9.79 -31.06 -9.23
C VAL A 353 -8.28 -31.21 -9.16
N ASP A 354 -7.79 -32.31 -8.60
CA ASP A 354 -6.37 -32.62 -8.43
C ASP A 354 -5.63 -32.37 -9.75
N VAL A 355 -5.03 -31.18 -9.87
CA VAL A 355 -4.32 -30.72 -11.07
C VAL A 355 -3.08 -31.61 -11.31
N GLU A 356 -2.65 -32.39 -10.31
CA GLU A 356 -1.62 -33.42 -10.46
C GLU A 356 -2.00 -34.50 -11.49
N THR A 357 -3.28 -34.80 -11.72
CA THR A 357 -3.69 -35.82 -12.71
C THR A 357 -3.73 -35.31 -14.15
N MET A 358 -3.54 -34.01 -14.39
CA MET A 358 -3.68 -33.42 -15.74
C MET A 358 -2.34 -33.30 -16.50
N PHE A 359 -1.19 -33.44 -15.82
CA PHE A 359 0.13 -33.36 -16.44
C PHE A 359 0.82 -34.72 -16.69
N GLU A 360 0.27 -35.84 -16.21
CA GLU A 360 0.84 -37.18 -16.42
C GLU A 360 0.37 -37.89 -17.72
N ARG A 361 -0.37 -37.23 -18.62
CA ARG A 361 -0.92 -37.88 -19.83
C ARG A 361 -0.35 -37.46 -21.18
N ASP A 362 0.64 -36.57 -21.23
CA ASP A 362 1.22 -36.10 -22.50
C ASP A 362 2.61 -36.67 -22.85
N GLU A 363 3.16 -37.63 -22.09
CA GLU A 363 4.49 -38.21 -22.41
C GLU A 363 4.49 -39.49 -23.27
N ASP A 364 3.35 -40.08 -23.64
CA ASP A 364 3.32 -41.42 -24.28
C ASP A 364 2.91 -41.48 -25.77
N VAL A 365 2.98 -40.37 -26.52
CA VAL A 365 2.64 -40.37 -27.97
C VAL A 365 3.80 -39.86 -28.84
N THR A 366 4.92 -40.58 -28.83
CA THR A 366 5.86 -40.60 -29.97
C THR A 366 6.66 -41.90 -30.00
N THR A 367 6.06 -42.99 -30.48
CA THR A 367 6.73 -44.01 -31.31
C THR A 367 5.68 -44.94 -31.92
N GLY A 368 5.54 -44.89 -33.25
CA GLY A 368 4.66 -45.72 -34.06
C GLY A 368 4.68 -45.28 -35.50
#